data_AF-A0A7S2GDH9-F1
#
_entry.id   AF-A0A7S2GDH9-F1
#
_cell.length_a   1.000
_cell.length_b   1.000
_cell.length_c   1.000
_cell.angle_alpha   90.00
_cell.angle_beta   90.00
_cell.angle_gamma   90.00
#
_symmetry.space_group_name_H-M   'P 1'
#
loop_
_entity.id
_entity.type
_entity.pdbx_description
1 polymer ?
#
loop_
_entity_poly.entity_id
_entity_poly.type
_entity_poly.pdbx_seq_one_letter_code
_entity_poly.pdbx_strand_id
1 'polypeptide(L)'
;DIFLLNGPSPAIGLWVFLVALGFGHYVSGAAPELFLDKICIHQTDPKLKAAGIQALGAYLRNSKHMLVLWGDDYFDRLWCCYEMSLYILLQDVEKVNILPIAYAGQSILIFAMFA
;
A
#
# COMPACT_ATOMS: atom_id res chain seq x y z
N ASP A 1 -24.24 -5.95 6.99
CA ASP A 1 -24.30 -6.13 8.47
C ASP A 1 -24.52 -7.56 8.99
N ILE A 2 -24.05 -8.62 8.32
CA ILE A 2 -24.01 -9.99 8.91
C ILE A 2 -22.62 -10.66 8.82
N PHE A 3 -21.70 -10.11 8.02
CA PHE A 3 -20.33 -10.63 7.85
C PHE A 3 -19.27 -10.00 8.77
N LEU A 4 -19.61 -8.93 9.51
CA LEU A 4 -18.66 -8.19 10.38
C LEU A 4 -18.57 -8.74 11.81
N LEU A 5 -19.44 -9.67 12.22
CA LEU A 5 -19.50 -10.17 13.61
C LEU A 5 -18.62 -11.39 13.91
N ASN A 6 -18.07 -12.07 12.89
CA ASN A 6 -17.27 -13.29 13.06
C ASN A 6 -15.87 -13.22 12.43
N GLY A 7 -15.45 -12.07 11.91
CA GLY A 7 -14.09 -11.86 11.42
C GLY A 7 -13.11 -11.64 12.58
N PRO A 8 -11.82 -12.03 12.47
CA PRO A 8 -10.80 -11.58 13.40
C PRO A 8 -10.86 -10.04 13.48
N SER A 9 -10.66 -9.48 14.68
CA SER A 9 -10.73 -8.03 14.87
C SER A 9 -9.84 -7.31 13.84
N PRO A 10 -10.22 -6.11 13.35
CA PRO A 10 -9.42 -5.37 12.37
C PRO A 10 -7.98 -5.13 12.84
N ALA A 11 -7.75 -5.10 14.15
CA ALA A 11 -6.41 -5.06 14.74
C ALA A 11 -5.57 -6.29 14.39
N ILE A 12 -6.14 -7.51 14.42
CA ILE A 12 -5.44 -8.74 14.04
C ILE A 12 -5.03 -8.68 12.57
N GLY A 13 -5.92 -8.26 11.68
CA GLY A 13 -5.60 -8.10 10.25
C GLY A 13 -4.46 -7.11 10.01
N LEU A 14 -4.43 -6.01 10.76
CA LEU A 14 -3.35 -5.02 10.71
C LEU A 14 -2.01 -5.61 11.18
N TRP A 15 -1.98 -6.31 12.32
CA TRP A 15 -0.75 -6.93 12.83
C TRP A 15 -0.20 -7.99 11.88
N VAL A 16 -1.08 -8.80 11.32
CA VAL A 16 -0.77 -9.82 10.31
C VAL A 16 -0.14 -9.16 9.06
N PHE A 17 -0.74 -8.08 8.56
CA PHE A 17 -0.18 -7.30 7.45
C PHE A 17 1.20 -6.70 7.77
N LEU A 18 1.37 -6.09 8.95
CA LEU A 18 2.65 -5.48 9.35
C LEU A 18 3.76 -6.52 9.48
N VAL A 19 3.45 -7.70 10.04
CA VAL A 19 4.41 -8.82 10.11
C VAL A 19 4.74 -9.32 8.70
N ALA A 20 3.75 -9.47 7.82
CA ALA A 20 4.00 -9.89 6.43
C ALA A 20 4.84 -8.87 5.66
N LEU A 21 4.60 -7.57 5.85
CA LEU A 21 5.36 -6.50 5.21
C LEU A 21 6.81 -6.46 5.74
N GLY A 22 7.01 -6.68 7.05
CA GLY A 22 8.32 -6.69 7.68
C GLY A 22 9.14 -7.95 7.43
N PHE A 23 8.51 -9.14 7.46
CA PHE A 23 9.19 -10.44 7.38
C PHE A 23 8.95 -11.20 6.07
N GLY A 24 8.05 -10.74 5.19
CA GLY A 24 7.76 -11.42 3.92
C GLY A 24 8.96 -11.52 2.98
N HIS A 25 9.91 -10.59 3.09
CA HIS A 25 11.18 -10.65 2.37
C HIS A 25 12.07 -11.83 2.85
N TYR A 26 12.02 -12.18 4.14
CA TYR A 26 12.77 -13.31 4.71
C TYR A 26 12.21 -14.66 4.24
N VAL A 27 10.89 -14.73 4.05
CA VAL A 27 10.21 -15.95 3.59
C VAL A 27 10.34 -16.15 2.08
N SER A 28 10.23 -15.07 1.28
CA SER A 28 10.33 -15.15 -0.19
C SER A 28 11.78 -15.19 -0.71
N GLY A 29 12.76 -14.84 0.12
CA GLY A 29 14.16 -14.66 -0.31
C GLY A 29 14.35 -13.46 -1.26
N ALA A 30 13.30 -12.71 -1.55
CA ALA A 30 13.33 -11.51 -2.38
C ALA A 30 13.45 -10.26 -1.50
N ALA A 31 14.21 -9.26 -1.93
CA ALA A 31 14.30 -7.94 -1.29
C ALA A 31 13.50 -6.91 -2.10
N PRO A 32 12.17 -6.81 -1.93
CA PRO A 32 11.37 -5.84 -2.67
C PRO A 32 11.71 -4.42 -2.24
N GLU A 33 11.96 -3.54 -3.21
CA GLU A 33 12.05 -2.10 -2.97
C GLU A 33 10.64 -1.53 -2.82
N LEU A 34 10.33 -1.06 -1.60
CA LEU A 34 9.02 -0.50 -1.26
C LEU A 34 9.14 1.02 -1.09
N PHE A 35 8.22 1.75 -1.70
CA PHE A 35 8.05 3.18 -1.48
C PHE A 35 6.80 3.40 -0.62
N LEU A 36 6.98 4.05 0.54
CA LEU A 36 5.90 4.46 1.42
C LEU A 36 5.99 5.97 1.63
N ASP A 37 5.01 6.72 1.15
CA ASP A 37 4.94 8.18 1.17
C ASP A 37 5.30 8.78 2.55
N LYS A 38 4.72 8.23 3.61
CA LYS A 38 4.89 8.69 4.99
C LYS A 38 6.31 8.55 5.52
N ILE A 39 7.07 7.59 4.99
CA ILE A 39 8.43 7.27 5.42
C ILE A 39 9.45 7.93 4.48
N CYS A 40 9.16 7.91 3.18
CA CYS A 40 10.06 8.42 2.14
C CYS A 40 9.97 9.94 1.94
N ILE A 41 8.83 10.56 2.25
CA ILE A 41 8.66 12.01 2.18
C ILE A 41 8.75 12.61 3.57
N HIS A 42 9.59 13.62 3.72
CA HIS A 42 9.80 14.29 5.00
C HIS A 42 8.51 14.94 5.50
N GLN A 43 8.06 14.60 6.71
CA GLN A 43 6.75 15.05 7.23
C GLN A 43 6.81 16.40 7.97
N THR A 44 7.97 16.77 8.53
CA THR A 44 8.10 17.95 9.42
C THR A 44 8.67 19.18 8.71
N ASP A 45 9.78 19.04 8.00
CA ASP A 45 10.41 20.10 7.21
C ASP A 45 9.60 20.38 5.93
N PRO A 46 9.07 21.60 5.75
CA PRO A 46 8.24 21.96 4.60
C PRO A 46 9.03 22.01 3.28
N LYS A 47 10.33 22.35 3.29
CA LYS A 47 11.15 22.40 2.07
C LYS A 47 11.44 21.00 1.56
N LEU A 48 11.84 20.11 2.47
CA LEU A 48 12.11 18.70 2.13
C LEU A 48 10.82 17.97 1.76
N LYS A 49 9.69 18.30 2.40
CA LYS A 49 8.37 17.79 2.01
C LYS A 49 8.04 18.18 0.56
N ALA A 50 8.17 19.47 0.22
CA ALA A 50 7.87 19.97 -1.12
C ALA A 50 8.76 19.30 -2.18
N ALA A 51 10.06 19.14 -1.90
CA ALA A 51 10.99 18.42 -2.77
C ALA A 51 10.58 16.94 -2.95
N GLY A 52 10.18 16.26 -1.87
CA GLY A 52 9.69 14.89 -1.93
C GLY A 52 8.40 14.74 -2.75
N ILE A 53 7.46 15.67 -2.59
CA ILE A 53 6.22 15.70 -3.39
C ILE A 53 6.54 15.93 -4.87
N GLN A 54 7.47 16.82 -5.20
CA GLN A 54 7.90 17.06 -6.58
C GLN A 54 8.57 15.82 -7.20
N ALA A 55 9.31 15.04 -6.40
CA ALA A 55 9.93 13.81 -6.85
C ALA A 55 8.95 12.62 -6.97
N LEU A 56 7.75 12.71 -6.40
CA LEU A 56 6.77 11.61 -6.36
C LEU A 56 6.49 11.01 -7.74
N GLY A 57 6.29 11.85 -8.76
CA GLY A 57 6.04 11.37 -10.13
C GLY A 57 7.19 10.53 -10.70
N ALA A 58 8.43 10.83 -10.32
CA ALA A 58 9.59 10.03 -10.72
C ALA A 58 9.62 8.68 -10.00
N TYR A 59 9.22 8.62 -8.72
CA TYR A 59 9.09 7.36 -7.99
C TYR A 59 8.00 6.48 -8.61
N LEU A 60 6.79 7.03 -8.80
CA LEU A 60 5.65 6.30 -9.36
C LEU A 60 5.95 5.75 -10.76
N ARG A 61 6.66 6.50 -11.61
CA ARG A 61 7.08 6.02 -12.94
C ARG A 61 8.05 4.84 -12.89
N ASN A 62 8.89 4.74 -11.86
CA ASN A 62 9.85 3.65 -11.70
C ASN A 62 9.28 2.47 -10.90
N SER A 63 8.11 2.62 -10.28
CA SER A 63 7.45 1.54 -9.53
C SER A 63 6.80 0.51 -10.46
N LYS A 64 7.13 -0.77 -10.25
CA LYS A 64 6.60 -1.89 -11.06
C LYS A 64 5.11 -2.13 -10.85
N HIS A 65 4.65 -1.99 -9.61
CA HIS A 65 3.27 -2.19 -9.20
C HIS A 65 2.89 -1.18 -8.12
N MET A 66 1.62 -0.81 -8.06
CA MET A 66 1.05 -0.03 -6.96
C MET A 66 0.11 -0.92 -6.16
N LEU A 67 0.32 -1.01 -4.84
CA LEU A 67 -0.58 -1.71 -3.93
C LEU A 67 -1.47 -0.69 -3.22
N VAL A 68 -2.77 -0.76 -3.46
CA VAL A 68 -3.80 0.07 -2.84
C VAL A 68 -4.47 -0.72 -1.73
N LEU A 69 -4.27 -0.29 -0.48
CA LEU A 69 -4.97 -0.86 0.68
C LEU A 69 -6.32 -0.17 0.82
N TRP A 70 -7.37 -0.80 0.27
CA TRP A 70 -8.70 -0.21 0.21
C TRP A 70 -9.44 -0.39 1.54
N GLY A 71 -9.54 0.70 2.30
CA GLY A 71 -10.45 0.85 3.43
C GLY A 71 -11.59 1.81 3.08
N ASP A 72 -12.58 1.90 3.96
CA ASP A 72 -13.76 2.75 3.76
C ASP A 72 -13.39 4.23 3.55
N ASP A 73 -12.29 4.69 4.15
CA ASP A 73 -11.80 6.06 4.09
C ASP A 73 -10.70 6.31 3.04
N TYR A 74 -10.33 5.30 2.22
CA TYR A 74 -9.22 5.44 1.28
C TYR A 74 -9.47 6.52 0.22
N PHE A 75 -10.67 6.51 -0.37
CA PHE A 75 -11.04 7.46 -1.42
C PHE A 75 -11.49 8.83 -0.90
N ASP A 76 -11.73 8.96 0.42
CA ASP A 76 -12.01 10.25 1.05
C ASP A 76 -10.74 11.11 1.17
N ARG A 77 -9.55 10.48 1.15
CA ARG A 77 -8.27 11.16 1.26
C ARG A 77 -7.79 11.61 -0.12
N LEU A 78 -7.80 12.93 -0.34
CA LEU A 78 -7.34 13.55 -1.59
C LEU A 78 -5.95 13.08 -2.03
N TRP A 79 -5.03 12.90 -1.08
CA TRP A 79 -3.67 12.44 -1.36
C TRP A 79 -3.64 11.03 -1.99
N CYS A 80 -4.41 10.08 -1.45
CA CYS A 80 -4.47 8.72 -1.98
C CYS A 80 -5.06 8.70 -3.40
N CYS A 81 -6.11 9.48 -3.64
CA CYS A 81 -6.69 9.65 -4.98
C CYS A 81 -5.70 10.30 -5.96
N TYR A 82 -4.93 11.28 -5.50
CA TYR A 82 -3.87 11.93 -6.29
C TYR A 82 -2.77 10.94 -6.67
N GLU A 83 -2.26 10.14 -5.73
CA GLU A 83 -1.25 9.12 -6.00
C GLU A 83 -1.73 8.08 -7.00
N MET A 84 -2.94 7.56 -6.81
CA MET A 84 -3.53 6.54 -7.68
C MET A 84 -3.77 7.07 -9.09
N SER A 85 -4.37 8.25 -9.22
CA SER A 85 -4.59 8.87 -10.53
C SER A 85 -3.28 9.21 -11.25
N LEU A 86 -2.28 9.70 -10.52
CA LEU A 86 -0.96 9.98 -11.07
C LEU A 86 -0.23 8.70 -11.52
N TYR A 87 -0.33 7.61 -10.75
CA TYR A 87 0.23 6.33 -11.14
C TYR A 87 -0.42 5.80 -12.41
N ILE A 88 -1.76 5.78 -12.49
CA ILE A 88 -2.51 5.34 -13.67
C ILE A 88 -2.16 6.20 -14.89
N LEU A 89 -1.96 7.51 -14.72
CA LEU A 89 -1.55 8.39 -15.80
C LEU A 89 -0.13 8.08 -16.33
N LEU A 90 0.78 7.68 -15.44
CA LEU A 90 2.19 7.43 -15.76
C LEU A 90 2.49 5.97 -16.15
N GLN A 91 1.61 5.04 -15.78
CA GLN A 91 1.73 3.60 -15.94
C GLN A 91 0.42 3.04 -16.50
N ASP A 92 0.07 1.81 -16.14
CA ASP A 92 -1.14 1.11 -16.57
C ASP A 92 -1.99 0.77 -15.34
N VAL A 93 -3.32 0.80 -15.52
CA VAL A 93 -4.27 0.38 -14.49
C VAL A 93 -4.11 -1.09 -14.12
N GLU A 94 -3.65 -1.93 -15.06
CA GLU A 94 -3.40 -3.36 -14.82
C GLU A 94 -2.33 -3.62 -13.76
N LYS A 95 -1.47 -2.63 -13.49
CA LYS A 95 -0.39 -2.72 -12.48
C LYS A 95 -0.83 -2.25 -11.09
N VAL A 96 -2.09 -1.84 -10.93
CA VAL A 96 -2.67 -1.42 -9.66
C VAL A 96 -3.37 -2.61 -9.01
N ASN A 97 -2.81 -3.09 -7.90
CA ASN A 97 -3.40 -4.15 -7.10
C ASN A 97 -4.19 -3.54 -5.94
N ILE A 98 -5.49 -3.78 -5.89
CA ILE A 98 -6.35 -3.29 -4.82
C ILE A 98 -6.60 -4.42 -3.83
N LEU A 99 -6.21 -4.22 -2.56
CA LEU A 99 -6.42 -5.16 -1.47
C LEU A 99 -7.35 -4.54 -0.43
N PRO A 100 -8.57 -5.06 -0.23
CA PRO A 100 -9.45 -4.53 0.80
C PRO A 100 -8.91 -4.83 2.21
N ILE A 101 -8.83 -3.82 3.07
CA ILE A 101 -8.31 -3.94 4.45
C ILE A 101 -9.18 -4.87 5.31
N ALA A 102 -10.48 -4.96 5.02
CA ALA A 102 -11.36 -5.94 5.65
C ALA A 102 -10.91 -7.39 5.45
N TYR A 103 -10.15 -7.67 4.38
CA TYR A 103 -9.57 -8.98 4.09
C TYR A 103 -8.04 -9.03 4.33
N ALA A 104 -7.43 -8.02 4.95
CA ALA A 104 -6.00 -8.02 5.27
C ALA A 104 -5.59 -9.20 6.19
N GLY A 105 -6.50 -9.72 7.00
CA GLY A 105 -6.28 -10.97 7.75
C GLY A 105 -6.22 -12.22 6.87
N GLN A 106 -6.83 -12.21 5.68
CA GLN A 106 -6.85 -13.31 4.72
C GLN A 106 -5.79 -13.14 3.61
N SER A 107 -5.21 -11.95 3.46
CA SER A 107 -4.27 -11.62 2.37
C SER A 107 -2.93 -12.36 2.46
N ILE A 108 -2.53 -12.86 3.64
CA ILE A 108 -1.37 -13.75 3.77
C ILE A 108 -1.54 -15.03 2.95
N LEU A 109 -2.75 -15.60 2.90
CA LEU A 109 -3.00 -16.83 2.13
C LEU A 109 -2.86 -16.59 0.63
N ILE A 110 -3.19 -15.39 0.15
CA ILE A 110 -3.05 -15.01 -1.25
C ILE A 110 -1.57 -14.75 -1.57
N PHE A 111 -0.86 -14.00 -0.73
CA PHE A 111 0.57 -13.73 -0.93
C PHE A 111 1.43 -15.01 -0.86
N ALA A 112 1.06 -15.97 -0.02
CA ALA A 112 1.72 -17.28 0.07
C ALA A 112 1.35 -18.24 -1.09
N MET A 113 0.26 -17.98 -1.82
CA MET A 113 -0.15 -18.77 -2.99
C MET A 113 0.46 -18.24 -4.30
N PHE A 114 0.90 -16.99 -4.32
CA PHE A 114 1.51 -16.31 -5.47
C PHE A 114 3.03 -16.04 -5.33
N ALA A 115 3.64 -16.43 -4.20
CA ALA A 115 5.08 -16.57 -4.04
C ALA A 115 5.51 -18.00 -4.41
#